data_AF-A0A9P0LWP4-F1
#
_entry.id   AF-A0A9P0LWP4-F1
#
_cell.length_a   1.000
_cell.length_b   1.000
_cell.length_c   1.000
_cell.angle_alpha   90.00
_cell.angle_beta   90.00
_cell.angle_gamma   90.00
#
_symmetry.space_group_name_H-M   'P 1'
#
loop_
_entity.id
_entity.type
_entity.pdbx_description
1 polymer ?
#
loop_
_entity_poly.entity_id
_entity_poly.type
_entity_poly.pdbx_seq_one_letter_code
_entity_poly.pdbx_strand_id
1 'polypeptide(L)'
;MLYEEVVLLVSHINFLTHGLRKVFTEREVKKRSRMLERCAEYHSHIIRIALEVNELHKSITGHMVLAWAVSIGCIINQFMSMYKPAGAILYLSGYMMSLSCFVVSGQLLQSQSESIADELYCIPWYLGTIEEQKTVMFMIMRAQIPLTLSAKPFGNYEYTLYVTVVKTAYSYATMLQNKT
;
A
#
# COMPACT_ATOMS: atom_id res chain seq x y z
N MET A 1 -1.91 -9.56 10.63
CA MET A 1 -0.52 -9.03 10.61
C MET A 1 -0.35 -7.94 9.56
N LEU A 2 0.02 -8.20 8.28
CA LEU A 2 0.25 -7.10 7.31
C LEU A 2 -0.97 -6.16 7.12
N TYR A 3 -2.19 -6.71 7.02
CA TYR A 3 -3.41 -5.89 6.93
C TYR A 3 -3.57 -4.95 8.13
N GLU A 4 -3.28 -5.41 9.34
CA GLU A 4 -3.42 -4.61 10.57
C GLU A 4 -2.38 -3.48 10.61
N GLU A 5 -1.14 -3.77 10.22
CA GLU A 5 -0.07 -2.76 10.11
C GLU A 5 -0.42 -1.69 9.08
N VAL A 6 -0.96 -2.09 7.93
CA VAL A 6 -1.45 -1.16 6.90
C VAL A 6 -2.58 -0.30 7.41
N VAL A 7 -3.59 -0.90 8.06
CA VAL A 7 -4.72 -0.15 8.64
C VAL A 7 -4.23 0.83 9.71
N LEU A 8 -3.26 0.45 10.53
CA LEU A 8 -2.64 1.33 11.52
C LEU A 8 -1.93 2.52 10.85
N LEU A 9 -1.14 2.28 9.80
CA LEU A 9 -0.49 3.34 9.02
C LEU A 9 -1.52 4.29 8.39
N VAL A 10 -2.58 3.75 7.79
CA VAL A 10 -3.68 4.54 7.22
C VAL A 10 -4.38 5.37 8.31
N SER A 11 -4.57 4.83 9.50
CA SER A 11 -5.12 5.58 10.63
C SER A 11 -4.21 6.74 11.04
N HIS A 12 -2.89 6.55 11.05
CA HIS A 12 -1.93 7.61 11.34
C HIS A 12 -1.92 8.70 10.25
N ILE A 13 -2.04 8.30 8.98
CA ILE A 13 -2.18 9.24 7.85
C ILE A 13 -3.45 10.08 8.02
N ASN A 14 -4.59 9.46 8.31
CA ASN A 14 -5.84 10.17 8.56
C ASN A 14 -5.74 11.16 9.74
N PHE A 15 -5.06 10.76 10.82
CA PHE A 15 -4.80 11.64 11.96
C PHE A 15 -3.94 12.85 11.56
N LEU A 16 -2.88 12.63 10.77
CA LEU A 16 -2.03 13.70 10.24
C LEU A 16 -2.86 14.68 9.39
N THR A 17 -3.66 14.17 8.44
CA THR A 17 -4.51 14.98 7.57
C THR A 17 -5.50 15.83 8.37
N HIS A 18 -6.12 15.27 9.40
CA HIS A 18 -6.98 16.03 10.31
C HIS A 18 -6.23 17.10 11.09
N GLY A 19 -4.99 16.81 11.50
CA GLY A 19 -4.09 17.79 12.12
C GLY A 19 -3.78 18.95 11.18
N LEU A 20 -3.40 18.66 9.94
CA LEU A 20 -3.05 19.64 8.91
C LEU A 20 -4.19 20.63 8.64
N ARG A 21 -5.43 20.13 8.51
CA ARG A 21 -6.61 20.98 8.31
C ARG A 21 -6.84 21.99 9.43
N LYS A 22 -6.43 21.67 10.66
CA LYS A 22 -6.58 22.55 11.83
C LYS A 22 -5.46 23.59 11.97
N VAL A 23 -4.29 23.37 11.36
CA VAL A 23 -3.11 24.24 11.51
C VAL A 23 -3.46 25.70 11.18
N PHE A 24 -4.06 25.95 10.02
CA PHE A 24 -4.36 27.31 9.55
C PHE A 24 -5.65 27.91 10.14
N THR A 25 -6.34 27.17 11.03
CA THR A 25 -7.43 27.76 11.85
C THR A 25 -6.86 28.58 13.01
N GLU A 26 -5.64 28.28 13.45
CA GLU A 26 -4.96 29.00 14.52
C GLU A 26 -4.46 30.38 14.04
N ARG A 27 -4.86 31.45 14.74
CA ARG A 27 -4.52 32.83 14.40
C ARG A 27 -3.13 33.21 14.93
N GLU A 28 -2.73 32.60 16.05
CA GLU A 28 -1.43 32.83 16.69
C GLU A 28 -0.30 32.22 15.86
N VAL A 29 0.49 33.06 15.18
CA VAL A 29 1.60 32.63 14.29
C VAL A 29 2.55 31.66 14.98
N LYS A 30 2.96 31.96 16.23
CA LYS A 30 3.86 31.08 16.99
C LYS A 30 3.26 29.72 17.31
N LYS A 31 1.94 29.64 17.52
CA LYS A 31 1.27 28.35 17.76
C LYS A 31 1.11 27.59 16.46
N ARG A 32 0.73 28.27 15.38
CA ARG A 32 0.58 27.71 14.03
C ARG A 32 1.89 27.08 13.53
N SER A 33 3.02 27.79 13.61
CA SER A 33 4.33 27.26 13.20
C SER A 33 4.68 25.98 13.97
N ARG A 34 4.52 25.97 15.30
CA ARG A 34 4.76 24.76 16.12
C ARG A 34 3.83 23.61 15.77
N MET A 35 2.57 23.88 15.44
CA MET A 35 1.64 22.84 14.99
C MET A 35 2.06 22.27 13.63
N LEU A 36 2.50 23.12 12.72
CA LEU A 36 2.97 22.71 11.40
C LEU A 36 4.26 21.89 11.49
N GLU A 37 5.24 22.34 12.27
CA GLU A 37 6.48 21.62 12.55
C GLU A 37 6.18 20.22 13.12
N ARG A 38 5.27 20.14 14.09
CA ARG A 38 4.83 18.85 14.64
C ARG A 38 4.17 17.96 13.60
N CYS A 39 3.38 18.51 12.68
CA CYS A 39 2.79 17.75 11.57
C CYS A 39 3.88 17.26 10.60
N ALA A 40 4.89 18.08 10.32
CA ALA A 40 6.02 17.72 9.46
C ALA A 40 6.88 16.60 10.07
N GLU A 41 7.18 16.71 11.37
CA GLU A 41 7.88 15.66 12.13
C GLU A 41 7.06 14.36 12.15
N TYR A 42 5.75 14.46 12.40
CA TYR A 42 4.87 13.29 12.42
C TYR A 42 4.73 12.64 11.06
N HIS A 43 4.63 13.42 9.97
CA HIS A 43 4.66 12.90 8.60
C HIS A 43 5.95 12.14 8.31
N SER A 44 7.10 12.70 8.70
CA SER A 44 8.41 12.03 8.57
C SER A 44 8.48 10.74 9.39
N HIS A 45 7.88 10.73 10.57
CA HIS A 45 7.79 9.54 11.42
C HIS A 45 6.92 8.43 10.79
N ILE A 46 5.76 8.77 10.22
CA ILE A 46 4.90 7.84 9.49
C ILE A 46 5.67 7.22 8.32
N ILE A 47 6.37 8.04 7.54
CA ILE A 47 7.18 7.57 6.42
C ILE A 47 8.23 6.57 6.90
N ARG A 48 8.90 6.85 8.02
CA ARG A 48 9.89 5.93 8.58
C ARG A 48 9.28 4.58 8.97
N ILE A 49 8.16 4.59 9.69
CA ILE A 49 7.46 3.36 10.08
C ILE A 49 7.04 2.56 8.84
N ALA A 50 6.48 3.23 7.82
CA ALA A 50 6.06 2.56 6.59
C ALA A 50 7.24 1.91 5.85
N LEU A 51 8.41 2.57 5.83
CA LEU A 51 9.63 2.01 5.25
C LEU A 51 10.17 0.82 6.05
N GLU A 52 10.13 0.87 7.38
CA GLU A 52 10.52 -0.24 8.25
C GLU A 52 9.62 -1.46 8.05
N VAL A 53 8.29 -1.24 8.02
CA VAL A 53 7.28 -2.29 7.71
C VAL A 53 7.54 -2.91 6.35
N ASN A 54 7.83 -2.07 5.35
CA ASN A 54 8.14 -2.53 4.00
C ASN A 54 9.41 -3.40 3.97
N GLU A 55 10.52 -2.96 4.57
CA GLU A 55 11.77 -3.73 4.58
C GLU A 55 11.64 -5.06 5.34
N LEU A 56 10.86 -5.11 6.43
CA LEU A 56 10.55 -6.36 7.14
C LEU A 56 9.82 -7.36 6.24
N HIS A 57 8.83 -6.90 5.46
CA HIS A 57 8.01 -7.77 4.63
C HIS A 57 8.61 -8.08 3.26
N LYS A 58 9.52 -7.26 2.77
CA LYS A 58 10.09 -7.33 1.41
C LYS A 58 10.80 -8.66 1.12
N SER A 59 11.52 -9.22 2.10
CA SER A 59 12.23 -10.51 1.94
C SER A 59 11.27 -11.69 1.74
N ILE A 60 10.18 -11.70 2.51
CA ILE A 60 9.20 -12.80 2.52
C ILE A 60 8.24 -12.69 1.33
N THR A 61 7.84 -11.46 0.99
CA THR A 61 6.79 -11.20 0.00
C THR A 61 7.11 -11.81 -1.38
N GLY A 62 8.33 -11.65 -1.89
CA GLY A 62 8.68 -12.16 -3.22
C GLY A 62 8.50 -13.68 -3.34
N HIS A 63 8.91 -14.41 -2.31
CA HIS A 63 8.76 -15.88 -2.25
C HIS A 63 7.30 -16.28 -2.10
N MET A 64 6.51 -15.56 -1.29
CA MET A 64 5.08 -15.79 -1.13
C MET A 64 4.30 -15.66 -2.44
N VAL A 65 4.62 -14.64 -3.24
CA VAL A 65 3.97 -14.39 -4.55
C VAL A 65 4.18 -15.55 -5.51
N LEU A 66 5.41 -16.10 -5.58
CA LEU A 66 5.70 -17.29 -6.37
C LEU A 66 4.95 -18.52 -5.87
N ALA A 67 4.94 -18.75 -4.56
CA ALA A 67 4.24 -19.86 -3.95
C ALA A 67 2.74 -19.80 -4.25
N TRP A 68 2.12 -18.61 -4.20
CA TRP A 68 0.73 -18.40 -4.59
C TRP A 68 0.50 -18.69 -6.07
N ALA A 69 1.35 -18.18 -6.97
CA ALA A 69 1.21 -18.42 -8.41
C ALA A 69 1.27 -19.92 -8.75
N VAL A 70 2.22 -20.65 -8.19
CA VAL A 70 2.35 -22.10 -8.39
C VAL A 70 1.16 -22.85 -7.80
N SER A 71 0.74 -22.50 -6.58
CA SER A 71 -0.41 -23.14 -5.91
C SER A 71 -1.69 -22.97 -6.73
N ILE A 72 -1.97 -21.75 -7.20
CA ILE A 72 -3.12 -21.44 -8.05
C ILE A 72 -3.03 -22.23 -9.36
N GLY A 73 -1.85 -22.28 -10.00
CA GLY A 73 -1.64 -23.06 -11.24
C GLY A 73 -1.93 -24.56 -11.06
N CYS A 74 -1.47 -25.16 -9.95
CA CYS A 74 -1.76 -26.56 -9.62
C CYS A 74 -3.27 -26.81 -9.40
N ILE A 75 -3.96 -25.90 -8.71
CA ILE A 75 -5.41 -26.01 -8.45
C ILE A 75 -6.20 -25.88 -9.76
N ILE A 76 -5.81 -24.95 -10.65
CA ILE A 76 -6.39 -24.82 -11.99
C ILE A 76 -6.22 -26.14 -12.77
N ASN A 77 -5.03 -26.76 -12.71
CA ASN A 77 -4.83 -28.05 -13.37
C ASN A 77 -5.73 -29.15 -12.79
N GLN A 78 -5.87 -29.25 -11.46
CA GLN A 78 -6.78 -30.21 -10.81
C GLN A 78 -8.24 -30.01 -11.24
N PHE A 79 -8.67 -28.75 -11.33
CA PHE A 79 -10.00 -28.41 -11.81
C PHE A 79 -10.21 -28.88 -13.26
N MET A 80 -9.24 -28.62 -14.14
CA MET A 80 -9.29 -29.02 -15.55
C MET A 80 -9.26 -30.53 -15.75
N SER A 81 -8.49 -31.27 -14.94
CA SER A 81 -8.47 -32.74 -14.95
C SER A 81 -9.73 -33.38 -14.33
N MET A 82 -10.74 -32.60 -13.93
CA MET A 82 -11.96 -33.06 -13.26
C MET A 82 -11.70 -33.90 -11.99
N TYR A 83 -10.53 -33.74 -11.38
CA TYR A 83 -10.17 -34.42 -10.14
C TYR A 83 -10.63 -33.60 -8.94
N LYS A 84 -11.69 -34.07 -8.26
CA LYS A 84 -12.30 -33.40 -7.09
C LYS A 84 -12.61 -31.90 -7.35
N PRO A 85 -13.43 -31.56 -8.36
CA PRO A 85 -13.61 -30.18 -8.83
C PRO A 85 -14.20 -29.25 -7.76
N ALA A 86 -15.09 -29.75 -6.89
CA ALA A 86 -15.66 -28.96 -5.80
C ALA A 86 -14.59 -28.46 -4.81
N GLY A 87 -13.62 -29.32 -4.48
CA GLY A 87 -12.49 -28.95 -3.62
C GLY A 87 -11.58 -27.93 -4.29
N ALA A 88 -11.29 -28.12 -5.59
CA ALA A 88 -10.47 -27.19 -6.36
C ALA A 88 -11.09 -25.78 -6.43
N ILE A 89 -12.40 -25.68 -6.64
CA ILE A 89 -13.11 -24.38 -6.63
C ILE A 89 -13.00 -23.70 -5.26
N LEU A 90 -13.23 -24.45 -4.17
CA LEU A 90 -13.13 -23.91 -2.82
C LEU A 90 -11.72 -23.38 -2.53
N TYR A 91 -10.67 -24.17 -2.82
CA TYR A 91 -9.30 -23.71 -2.62
C TYR A 91 -8.96 -22.51 -3.51
N LEU A 92 -9.35 -22.53 -4.79
CA LEU A 92 -9.12 -21.42 -5.71
C LEU A 92 -9.76 -20.13 -5.19
N SER A 93 -11.01 -20.21 -4.72
CA SER A 93 -11.70 -19.05 -4.14
C SER A 93 -10.97 -18.51 -2.90
N GLY A 94 -10.45 -19.38 -2.03
CA GLY A 94 -9.67 -18.99 -0.86
C GLY A 94 -8.36 -18.29 -1.21
N TYR A 95 -7.59 -18.86 -2.15
CA TYR A 95 -6.34 -18.24 -2.62
C TYR A 95 -6.59 -16.88 -3.29
N MET A 96 -7.60 -16.80 -4.16
CA MET A 96 -7.95 -15.54 -4.83
C MET A 96 -8.43 -14.47 -3.84
N MET A 97 -9.20 -14.86 -2.83
CA MET A 97 -9.60 -13.97 -1.74
C MET A 97 -8.38 -13.47 -0.95
N SER A 98 -7.48 -14.37 -0.55
CA SER A 98 -6.27 -13.99 0.18
C SER A 98 -5.41 -13.01 -0.61
N LEU A 99 -5.14 -13.29 -1.89
CA LEU A 99 -4.36 -12.42 -2.76
C LEU A 99 -5.01 -11.03 -2.88
N SER A 100 -6.34 -11.00 -2.99
CA SER A 100 -7.11 -9.75 -3.04
C SER A 100 -6.93 -8.94 -1.77
N CYS A 101 -6.98 -9.55 -0.59
CA CYS A 101 -6.76 -8.85 0.68
C CYS A 101 -5.39 -8.15 0.73
N PHE A 102 -4.32 -8.83 0.30
CA PHE A 102 -2.98 -8.25 0.29
C PHE A 102 -2.85 -7.08 -0.70
N VAL A 103 -3.35 -7.27 -1.92
CA VAL A 103 -3.30 -6.24 -2.97
C VAL A 103 -4.13 -5.02 -2.59
N VAL A 104 -5.35 -5.22 -2.08
CA VAL A 104 -6.20 -4.11 -1.63
C VAL A 104 -5.55 -3.35 -0.48
N SER A 105 -4.83 -4.03 0.42
CA SER A 105 -4.10 -3.37 1.51
C SER A 105 -3.00 -2.45 0.98
N GLY A 106 -2.14 -2.95 0.09
CA GLY A 106 -1.07 -2.14 -0.49
C GLY A 106 -1.60 -0.97 -1.31
N GLN A 107 -2.67 -1.19 -2.08
CA GLN A 107 -3.36 -0.15 -2.84
C GLN A 107 -3.97 0.92 -1.92
N LEU A 108 -4.58 0.50 -0.80
CA LEU A 108 -5.15 1.41 0.18
C LEU A 108 -4.05 2.31 0.76
N LEU A 109 -2.92 1.74 1.21
CA LEU A 109 -1.80 2.52 1.75
C LEU A 109 -1.28 3.54 0.74
N GLN A 110 -1.08 3.12 -0.51
CA GLN A 110 -0.62 3.99 -1.60
C GLN A 110 -1.59 5.16 -1.81
N SER A 111 -2.89 4.87 -2.00
CA SER A 111 -3.90 5.89 -2.24
C SER A 111 -4.03 6.89 -1.09
N GLN A 112 -3.96 6.41 0.17
CA GLN A 112 -4.02 7.27 1.34
C GLN A 112 -2.77 8.13 1.47
N SER A 113 -1.59 7.58 1.17
CA SER A 113 -0.35 8.34 1.15
C SER A 113 -0.36 9.45 0.10
N GLU A 114 -0.88 9.20 -1.09
CA GLU A 114 -0.96 10.18 -2.17
C GLU A 114 -1.90 11.34 -1.81
N SER A 115 -3.02 11.04 -1.14
CA SER A 115 -4.00 12.06 -0.73
C SER A 115 -3.42 13.14 0.21
N ILE A 116 -2.31 12.87 0.91
CA ILE A 116 -1.64 13.85 1.77
C ILE A 116 -1.20 15.07 0.96
N ALA A 117 -0.72 14.86 -0.27
CA ALA A 117 -0.28 15.96 -1.13
C ALA A 117 -1.44 16.89 -1.50
N ASP A 118 -2.61 16.32 -1.82
CA ASP A 118 -3.82 17.08 -2.15
C ASP A 118 -4.32 17.89 -0.94
N GLU A 119 -4.29 17.29 0.25
CA GLU A 119 -4.70 17.93 1.50
C GLU A 119 -3.78 19.09 1.88
N LEU A 120 -2.46 18.90 1.73
CA LEU A 120 -1.47 19.97 1.91
C LEU A 120 -1.61 21.08 0.86
N TYR A 121 -2.08 20.75 -0.34
CA TYR A 121 -2.34 21.75 -1.36
C TYR A 121 -3.58 22.59 -1.03
N CYS A 122 -4.61 21.97 -0.45
CA CYS A 122 -5.89 22.62 -0.12
C CYS A 122 -5.86 23.52 1.11
N ILE A 123 -4.91 23.35 2.03
CA ILE A 123 -4.76 24.28 3.16
C ILE A 123 -4.29 25.66 2.66
N PRO A 124 -4.67 26.77 3.32
CA PRO A 124 -4.31 28.13 2.86
C PRO A 124 -2.86 28.49 3.23
N TRP A 125 -1.90 27.64 2.83
CA TRP A 125 -0.48 27.74 3.17
C TRP A 125 0.17 29.03 2.64
N TYR A 126 -0.34 29.56 1.53
CA TYR A 126 0.09 30.83 0.93
C TYR A 126 -0.21 32.06 1.81
N LEU A 127 -1.08 31.94 2.82
CA LEU A 127 -1.32 32.98 3.83
C LEU A 127 -0.38 32.88 5.04
N GLY A 128 0.45 31.83 5.11
CA GLY A 128 1.44 31.62 6.16
C GLY A 128 2.67 32.52 6.01
N THR A 129 3.55 32.48 7.02
CA THR A 129 4.88 33.09 6.94
C THR A 129 5.74 32.39 5.89
N ILE A 130 6.85 33.02 5.48
CA ILE A 130 7.79 32.42 4.51
C ILE A 130 8.31 31.06 5.02
N GLU A 131 8.52 30.92 6.32
CA GLU A 131 8.97 29.66 6.94
C GLU A 131 7.89 28.57 6.84
N GLU A 132 6.63 28.92 7.14
CA GLU A 132 5.51 27.98 7.04
C GLU A 132 5.26 27.53 5.60
N GLN A 133 5.33 28.46 4.64
CA GLN A 133 5.20 28.16 3.21
C GLN A 133 6.26 27.17 2.75
N LYS A 134 7.53 27.38 3.15
CA LYS A 134 8.63 26.46 2.83
C LYS A 134 8.40 25.08 3.42
N THR A 135 7.98 24.99 4.67
CA THR A 135 7.69 23.71 5.33
C THR A 135 6.59 22.95 4.61
N VAL A 136 5.47 23.61 4.26
CA VAL A 136 4.40 22.96 3.50
C VAL A 136 4.88 22.52 2.13
N MET A 137 5.66 23.34 1.41
CA MET A 137 6.24 22.95 0.11
C MET A 137 7.11 21.69 0.23
N PHE A 138 7.98 21.59 1.25
CA PHE A 138 8.77 20.38 1.49
C PHE A 138 7.89 19.17 1.79
N MET A 139 6.83 19.34 2.57
CA MET A 139 5.89 18.26 2.86
C MET A 139 5.16 17.80 1.58
N ILE A 140 4.72 18.72 0.71
CA ILE A 140 4.09 18.40 -0.58
C ILE A 140 5.06 17.61 -1.45
N MET A 141 6.29 18.12 -1.65
CA MET A 141 7.30 17.43 -2.45
C MET A 141 7.57 16.01 -1.95
N ARG A 142 7.55 15.78 -0.63
CA ARG A 142 7.73 14.44 -0.07
C ARG A 142 6.49 13.56 -0.21
N ALA A 143 5.29 14.12 -0.03
CA ALA A 143 4.01 13.41 -0.12
C ALA A 143 3.70 12.91 -1.54
N GLN A 144 4.25 13.56 -2.56
CA GLN A 144 4.16 13.12 -3.96
C GLN A 144 4.86 11.77 -4.23
N ILE A 145 5.71 11.29 -3.31
CA ILE A 145 6.33 9.97 -3.41
C ILE A 145 5.50 9.00 -2.54
N PRO A 146 4.66 8.14 -3.14
CA PRO A 146 3.73 7.30 -2.40
C PRO A 146 4.45 6.28 -1.52
N LEU A 147 3.82 5.96 -0.39
CA LEU A 147 4.21 4.83 0.44
C LEU A 147 3.69 3.53 -0.18
N THR A 148 4.60 2.67 -0.62
CA THR A 148 4.27 1.39 -1.26
C THR A 148 4.86 0.21 -0.52
N LEU A 149 4.17 -0.93 -0.61
CA LEU A 149 4.68 -2.21 -0.13
C LEU A 149 5.29 -2.97 -1.30
N SER A 150 6.59 -3.26 -1.21
CA SER A 150 7.38 -3.88 -2.26
C SER A 150 7.26 -5.40 -2.24
N ALA A 151 6.97 -5.95 -3.41
CA ALA A 151 6.91 -7.38 -3.71
C ALA A 151 7.98 -7.80 -4.72
N LYS A 152 9.23 -7.37 -4.50
CA LYS A 152 10.33 -7.64 -5.45
C LYS A 152 10.56 -9.16 -5.61
N PRO A 153 10.79 -9.65 -6.84
CA PRO A 153 10.96 -8.93 -8.11
C PRO A 153 9.66 -8.59 -8.86
N PHE A 154 8.48 -8.91 -8.34
CA PHE A 154 7.18 -8.85 -9.05
C PHE A 154 6.49 -7.48 -9.05
N GLY A 155 7.06 -6.47 -8.39
CA GLY A 155 6.53 -5.11 -8.33
C GLY A 155 6.15 -4.70 -6.90
N ASN A 156 5.03 -4.01 -6.75
CA ASN A 156 4.44 -3.60 -5.47
C ASN A 156 3.10 -4.31 -5.24
N TYR A 157 2.58 -4.30 -4.02
CA TYR A 157 1.21 -4.75 -3.72
C TYR A 157 0.17 -3.78 -4.29
N GLU A 158 -0.02 -3.86 -5.60
CA GLU A 158 -0.96 -3.08 -6.40
C GLU A 158 -1.74 -4.03 -7.32
N TYR A 159 -2.80 -3.55 -7.96
CA TYR A 159 -3.60 -4.38 -8.88
C TYR A 159 -2.77 -5.03 -10.00
N THR A 160 -1.67 -4.40 -10.40
CA THR A 160 -0.71 -4.97 -11.37
C THR A 160 -0.09 -6.28 -10.89
N LEU A 161 0.20 -6.41 -9.60
CA LEU A 161 0.72 -7.66 -9.01
C LEU A 161 -0.32 -8.77 -9.05
N TYR A 162 -1.59 -8.44 -8.77
CA TYR A 162 -2.68 -9.40 -8.87
C TYR A 162 -2.75 -10.04 -10.26
N VAL A 163 -2.76 -9.20 -11.30
CA VAL A 163 -2.79 -9.65 -12.69
C VAL A 163 -1.54 -10.47 -13.03
N THR A 164 -0.38 -10.08 -12.51
CA THR A 164 0.88 -10.80 -12.73
C THR A 164 0.82 -12.20 -12.13
N VAL A 165 0.33 -12.36 -10.90
CA VAL A 165 0.16 -13.67 -10.24
C VAL A 165 -0.82 -14.56 -11.00
N VAL A 166 -1.94 -14.01 -11.47
CA VAL A 166 -2.92 -14.78 -12.26
C VAL A 166 -2.33 -15.23 -13.60
N LYS A 167 -1.58 -14.35 -14.28
CA LYS A 167 -0.90 -14.69 -15.54
C LYS A 167 0.15 -15.79 -15.34
N THR A 168 0.98 -15.68 -14.30
CA THR A 168 2.00 -16.71 -14.02
C THR A 168 1.37 -18.04 -13.64
N ALA A 169 0.30 -18.03 -12.84
CA ALA A 169 -0.48 -19.23 -12.52
C ALA A 169 -1.05 -19.91 -13.77
N TYR A 170 -1.60 -19.13 -14.71
CA TYR A 170 -2.08 -19.65 -16.00
C TYR A 170 -0.95 -20.25 -16.85
N SER A 171 0.22 -19.59 -16.91
CA SER A 171 1.40 -20.15 -17.58
C SER A 171 1.84 -21.49 -16.96
N TYR A 172 1.83 -21.61 -15.63
CA TYR A 172 2.12 -22.89 -14.96
C TYR A 172 1.08 -23.95 -15.29
N ALA A 173 -0.22 -23.61 -15.27
CA ALA A 173 -1.29 -24.54 -15.59
C ALA A 173 -1.19 -25.08 -17.03
N THR A 174 -0.97 -24.20 -18.01
CA THR A 174 -0.81 -24.59 -19.43
C THR A 174 0.46 -25.43 -19.66
N MET A 175 1.56 -25.12 -18.98
CA MET A 175 2.77 -25.94 -19.04
C MET A 175 2.56 -27.35 -18.48
N LEU A 176 1.79 -27.50 -17.40
CA LEU A 176 1.42 -28.80 -16.86
C LEU A 176 0.56 -29.58 -17.86
N GLN A 177 -0.47 -28.95 -18.41
CA GLN A 177 -1.34 -29.57 -19.41
C GLN A 177 -0.58 -30.04 -20.66
N ASN A 178 0.35 -29.23 -21.19
CA ASN A 178 1.13 -29.61 -22.37
C ASN A 178 2.11 -30.78 -22.12
N LYS A 179 2.38 -31.14 -20.85
CA LYS A 179 3.25 -32.27 -20.48
C LYS A 179 2.48 -33.52 -20.04
N THR A 180 1.14 -33.47 -19.99
CA THR A 180 0.26 -34.61 -19.68
C THR A 180 -0.46 -35.04 -20.95
#